data_AF-A0AAC9GKF8-F1
#
_entry.id   AF-A0AAC9GKF8-F1
#
_cell.length_a   1.000
_cell.length_b   1.000
_cell.length_c   1.000
_cell.angle_alpha   90.00
_cell.angle_beta   90.00
_cell.angle_gamma   90.00
#
_symmetry.space_group_name_H-M   'P 1'
#
loop_
_entity.id
_entity.type
_entity.pdbx_description
1 polymer ?
#
loop_
_entity_poly.entity_id
_entity_poly.type
_entity_poly.pdbx_seq_one_letter_code
_entity_poly.pdbx_strand_id
1 'polypeptide(L)'
;MFNIDLTYREEFQSTFDRLYQKRQELQNSRPLPNIALNKIRESLSLEWTYNSNSIEGNTLSLRETQMVIQEGITIKGKSLREHFETHNHDKAIDYLYSIVDENYKLRSIDILSIHGLVMRSIEEDFAGRIRNGGVRISGANFMPPNANKVSDYLDELIEFINTNPLGLNDIELATIYHHKLVWIHPFFDGNGRTVRLSMNLLLMRCGFPPAIILKNDRKKYYEALNQANNGNYQKLTLLMCQALERTLNIYLGAMPGSNYDYQSIQNIVSEPDTPYGQEYVSLLARTGKIDAYKEGRNWYTTKEAIENYMATRKRKR
;
A
#
# COMPACT_ATOMS: atom_id res chain seq x y z
N MET A 1 -4.89 19.90 -15.66
CA MET A 1 -5.21 19.59 -14.25
C MET A 1 -5.98 18.28 -14.21
N PHE A 2 -5.57 17.33 -13.39
CA PHE A 2 -6.18 16.01 -13.34
C PHE A 2 -7.64 16.08 -12.89
N ASN A 3 -8.56 15.42 -13.59
CA ASN A 3 -9.93 15.25 -13.09
C ASN A 3 -9.90 14.24 -11.92
N ILE A 4 -10.31 14.69 -10.73
CA ILE A 4 -10.32 13.89 -9.51
C ILE A 4 -11.73 13.94 -8.95
N ASP A 5 -12.48 12.85 -9.13
CA ASP A 5 -13.80 12.70 -8.54
C ASP A 5 -13.66 12.28 -7.08
N LEU A 6 -14.14 13.12 -6.17
CA LEU A 6 -14.08 12.94 -4.72
C LEU A 6 -15.45 12.61 -4.11
N THR A 7 -16.46 12.28 -4.92
CA THR A 7 -17.82 11.96 -4.44
C THR A 7 -17.87 10.75 -3.50
N TYR A 8 -16.87 9.86 -3.56
CA TYR A 8 -16.75 8.70 -2.67
C TYR A 8 -16.40 9.07 -1.22
N ARG A 9 -15.99 10.31 -0.94
CA ARG A 9 -15.51 10.74 0.40
C ARG A 9 -16.49 10.45 1.51
N GLU A 10 -17.75 10.84 1.31
CA GLU A 10 -18.80 10.66 2.31
C GLU A 10 -19.01 9.16 2.63
N GLU A 11 -18.85 8.29 1.63
CA GLU A 11 -18.98 6.85 1.81
C GLU A 11 -17.86 6.25 2.69
N PHE A 12 -16.64 6.79 2.58
CA PHE A 12 -15.46 6.30 3.29
C PHE A 12 -15.11 7.08 4.56
N GLN A 13 -15.87 8.13 4.93
CA GLN A 13 -15.57 8.93 6.11
C GLN A 13 -15.39 8.08 7.37
N SER A 14 -16.29 7.12 7.63
CA SER A 14 -16.17 6.21 8.78
C SER A 14 -14.93 5.31 8.72
N THR A 15 -14.47 4.96 7.52
CA THR A 15 -13.25 4.17 7.33
C THR A 15 -12.02 5.04 7.57
N PHE A 16 -12.02 6.28 7.07
CA PHE A 16 -10.95 7.23 7.36
C PHE A 16 -10.83 7.50 8.86
N ASP A 17 -11.94 7.84 9.52
CA ASP A 17 -11.95 8.12 10.97
C ASP A 17 -11.36 6.95 11.77
N ARG A 18 -11.76 5.72 11.43
CA ARG A 18 -11.23 4.50 12.04
C ARG A 18 -9.73 4.32 11.83
N LEU A 19 -9.22 4.58 10.63
CA LEU A 19 -7.79 4.49 10.33
C LEU A 19 -6.97 5.55 11.07
N TYR A 20 -7.48 6.78 11.14
CA TYR A 20 -6.86 7.86 11.91
C TYR A 20 -6.88 7.58 13.42
N GLN A 21 -7.95 6.98 13.94
CA GLN A 21 -8.02 6.53 15.33
C GLN A 21 -6.96 5.45 15.61
N LYS A 22 -6.88 4.40 14.79
CA LYS A 22 -5.86 3.35 14.90
C LYS A 22 -4.44 3.90 14.83
N ARG A 23 -4.19 4.86 13.95
CA ARG A 23 -2.91 5.57 13.87
C ARG A 23 -2.61 6.29 15.19
N GLN A 24 -3.58 7.00 15.76
CA GLN A 24 -3.42 7.70 17.03
C GLN A 24 -3.15 6.73 18.19
N GLU A 25 -3.87 5.60 18.24
CA GLU A 25 -3.63 4.52 19.21
C GLU A 25 -2.18 4.00 19.11
N LEU A 26 -1.70 3.75 17.88
CA LEU A 26 -0.33 3.31 17.63
C LEU A 26 0.71 4.37 18.07
N GLN A 27 0.43 5.66 17.83
CA GLN A 27 1.31 6.76 18.24
C GLN A 27 1.37 6.87 19.78
N ASN A 28 0.23 6.81 20.45
CA ASN A 28 0.12 6.90 21.91
C ASN A 28 0.80 5.72 22.63
N SER A 29 0.99 4.61 21.93
CA SER A 29 1.59 3.39 22.47
C SER A 29 3.11 3.35 22.34
N ARG A 30 3.72 4.43 21.83
CA ARG A 30 5.17 4.58 21.76
C ARG A 30 5.74 5.02 23.11
N PRO A 31 6.98 4.61 23.48
CA PRO A 31 7.86 3.76 22.69
C PRO A 31 7.45 2.28 22.76
N LEU A 32 7.38 1.63 21.59
CA LEU A 32 7.23 0.18 21.53
C LEU A 32 8.55 -0.49 21.91
N PRO A 33 8.54 -1.70 22.53
CA PRO A 33 9.77 -2.43 22.79
C PRO A 33 10.57 -2.63 21.49
N ASN A 34 11.84 -2.19 21.48
CA ASN A 34 12.69 -2.20 20.28
C ASN A 34 12.73 -3.57 19.57
N ILE A 35 12.76 -4.66 20.34
CA ILE A 35 12.78 -6.03 19.81
C ILE A 35 11.49 -6.35 19.06
N ALA A 36 10.33 -5.98 19.61
CA ALA A 36 9.04 -6.21 18.96
C ALA A 36 8.93 -5.37 17.67
N LEU A 37 9.32 -4.10 17.74
CA LEU A 37 9.33 -3.20 16.59
C LEU A 37 10.25 -3.68 15.46
N ASN A 38 11.44 -4.19 15.77
CA ASN A 38 12.35 -4.76 14.78
C ASN A 38 11.75 -6.01 14.11
N LYS A 39 11.17 -6.93 14.89
CA LYS A 39 10.52 -8.12 14.32
C LYS A 39 9.34 -7.79 13.40
N ILE A 40 8.51 -6.81 13.80
CA ILE A 40 7.40 -6.34 12.95
C ILE A 40 7.95 -5.73 11.65
N ARG A 41 9.00 -4.90 11.74
CA ARG A 41 9.64 -4.30 10.57
C ARG A 41 10.24 -5.34 9.64
N GLU A 42 10.95 -6.34 10.16
CA GLU A 42 11.52 -7.44 9.38
C GLU A 42 10.41 -8.23 8.65
N SER A 43 9.35 -8.59 9.38
CA SER A 43 8.21 -9.32 8.81
C SER A 43 7.48 -8.51 7.72
N LEU A 44 7.19 -7.24 7.99
CA LEU A 44 6.52 -6.37 7.02
C LEU A 44 7.39 -6.04 5.82
N SER A 45 8.71 -5.87 5.98
CA SER A 45 9.62 -5.60 4.86
C SER A 45 9.72 -6.81 3.93
N LEU A 46 9.78 -8.02 4.50
CA LEU A 46 9.70 -9.28 3.75
C LEU A 46 8.38 -9.38 2.97
N GLU A 47 7.24 -9.16 3.63
CA GLU A 47 5.93 -9.19 2.96
C GLU A 47 5.82 -8.13 1.87
N TRP A 48 6.32 -6.92 2.12
CA TRP A 48 6.27 -5.82 1.18
C TRP A 48 7.06 -6.14 -0.08
N THR A 49 8.31 -6.57 0.07
CA THR A 49 9.18 -6.99 -1.03
C THR A 49 8.56 -8.13 -1.82
N TYR A 50 8.08 -9.18 -1.14
CA TYR A 50 7.43 -10.32 -1.80
C TYR A 50 6.21 -9.90 -2.63
N ASN A 51 5.28 -9.14 -2.02
CA ASN A 51 4.03 -8.78 -2.69
C ASN A 51 4.27 -7.79 -3.83
N SER A 52 5.14 -6.79 -3.62
CA SER A 52 5.46 -5.79 -4.63
C SER A 52 6.11 -6.42 -5.85
N ASN A 53 7.10 -7.29 -5.67
CA ASN A 53 7.76 -7.96 -6.80
C ASN A 53 6.84 -8.99 -7.47
N SER A 54 6.03 -9.73 -6.70
CA SER A 54 5.04 -10.67 -7.26
C SER A 54 4.01 -10.00 -8.16
N ILE A 55 3.61 -8.75 -7.88
CA ILE A 55 2.68 -7.99 -8.72
C ILE A 55 3.28 -7.71 -10.11
N GLU A 56 4.59 -7.50 -10.18
CA GLU A 56 5.33 -7.29 -11.44
C GLU A 56 5.75 -8.61 -12.13
N GLY A 57 5.47 -9.76 -11.53
CA GLY A 57 5.70 -11.08 -12.16
C GLY A 57 6.89 -11.86 -11.62
N ASN A 58 7.57 -11.37 -10.58
CA ASN A 58 8.60 -12.15 -9.88
C ASN A 58 7.98 -13.44 -9.30
N THR A 59 8.66 -14.57 -9.49
CA THR A 59 8.11 -15.90 -9.20
C THR A 59 8.62 -16.51 -7.90
N LEU A 60 9.49 -15.82 -7.16
CA LEU A 60 9.93 -16.28 -5.83
C LEU A 60 8.70 -16.42 -4.91
N SER A 61 8.65 -17.50 -4.14
CA SER A 61 7.73 -17.68 -3.03
C SER A 61 8.14 -16.80 -1.84
N LEU A 62 7.27 -16.67 -0.84
CA LEU A 62 7.57 -15.88 0.35
C LEU A 62 8.81 -16.45 1.09
N ARG A 63 8.90 -17.78 1.20
CA ARG A 63 10.04 -18.47 1.81
C ARG A 63 11.34 -18.29 1.02
N GLU A 64 11.27 -18.38 -0.30
CA GLU A 64 12.42 -18.11 -1.17
C GLU A 64 12.86 -16.64 -1.07
N THR A 65 11.91 -15.70 -1.03
CA THR A 65 12.19 -14.26 -0.81
C THR A 65 12.92 -14.04 0.52
N GLN A 66 12.47 -14.72 1.58
CA GLN A 66 13.11 -14.67 2.89
C GLN A 66 14.55 -15.17 2.84
N MET A 67 14.79 -16.30 2.18
CA MET A 67 16.13 -16.86 2.00
C MET A 67 17.06 -15.89 1.25
N VAL A 68 16.57 -15.21 0.21
CA VAL A 68 17.36 -14.22 -0.54
C VAL A 68 17.72 -13.02 0.35
N ILE A 69 16.78 -12.50 1.12
CA ILE A 69 16.99 -11.30 1.95
C ILE A 69 17.86 -11.60 3.18
N GLN A 70 17.55 -12.67 3.91
CA GLN A 70 18.15 -12.95 5.22
C GLN A 70 19.45 -13.74 5.13
N GLU A 71 19.51 -14.73 4.21
CA GLU A 71 20.65 -15.63 4.09
C GLU A 71 21.58 -15.26 2.93
N GLY A 72 21.15 -14.36 2.03
CA GLY A 72 21.93 -13.95 0.87
C GLY A 72 22.14 -15.05 -0.17
N ILE A 73 21.30 -16.09 -0.17
CA ILE A 73 21.46 -17.25 -1.05
C ILE A 73 20.70 -17.11 -2.37
N THR A 74 21.19 -17.76 -3.42
CA THR A 74 20.48 -17.91 -4.69
C THR A 74 19.61 -19.16 -4.72
N ILE A 75 18.42 -19.03 -5.29
CA ILE A 75 17.41 -20.06 -5.45
C ILE A 75 17.53 -20.69 -6.84
N LYS A 76 17.71 -22.02 -6.86
CA LYS A 76 17.82 -22.80 -8.09
C LYS A 76 16.55 -22.65 -8.95
N GLY A 77 16.73 -22.40 -10.25
CA GLY A 77 15.63 -22.29 -11.21
C GLY A 77 14.96 -20.92 -11.26
N LYS A 78 15.49 -19.93 -10.54
CA LYS A 78 15.05 -18.53 -10.56
C LYS A 78 16.12 -17.68 -11.24
N SER A 79 15.70 -16.65 -11.97
CA SER A 79 16.63 -15.77 -12.70
C SER A 79 17.43 -14.88 -11.74
N LEU A 80 18.66 -14.50 -12.10
CA LEU A 80 19.43 -13.52 -11.30
C LEU A 80 18.68 -12.19 -11.16
N ARG A 81 17.93 -11.78 -12.19
CA ARG A 81 17.06 -10.60 -12.12
C ARG A 81 16.11 -10.69 -10.93
N GLU A 82 15.38 -11.80 -10.75
CA GLU A 82 14.43 -11.94 -9.63
C GLU A 82 15.08 -11.82 -8.25
N HIS A 83 16.34 -12.26 -8.11
CA HIS A 83 17.12 -12.11 -6.89
C HIS A 83 17.51 -10.66 -6.65
N PHE A 84 18.02 -9.98 -7.69
CA PHE A 84 18.34 -8.56 -7.60
C PHE A 84 17.11 -7.73 -7.31
N GLU A 85 15.96 -7.99 -7.95
CA GLU A 85 14.70 -7.30 -7.66
C GLU A 85 14.30 -7.45 -6.19
N THR A 86 14.51 -8.63 -5.61
CA THR A 86 14.21 -8.90 -4.20
C THR A 86 15.15 -8.15 -3.28
N HIS A 87 16.46 -8.27 -3.50
CA HIS A 87 17.47 -7.60 -2.70
C HIS A 87 17.35 -6.07 -2.80
N ASN A 88 17.18 -5.54 -4.01
CA ASN A 88 17.07 -4.11 -4.26
C ASN A 88 15.84 -3.49 -3.64
N HIS A 89 14.69 -4.17 -3.71
CA HIS A 89 13.46 -3.66 -3.11
C HIS A 89 13.58 -3.61 -1.58
N ASP A 90 14.21 -4.62 -0.96
CA ASP A 90 14.53 -4.61 0.48
C ASP A 90 15.43 -3.43 0.85
N LYS A 91 16.52 -3.20 0.10
CA LYS A 91 17.39 -2.03 0.30
C LYS A 91 16.69 -0.69 0.07
N ALA A 92 15.73 -0.64 -0.86
CA ALA A 92 14.92 0.55 -1.05
C ALA A 92 14.02 0.82 0.16
N ILE A 93 13.46 -0.21 0.80
CA ILE A 93 12.70 -0.05 2.06
C ILE A 93 13.59 0.53 3.17
N ASP A 94 14.82 0.03 3.33
CA ASP A 94 15.79 0.59 4.28
C ASP A 94 16.03 2.09 4.01
N TYR A 95 16.19 2.46 2.74
CA TYR A 95 16.36 3.86 2.34
C TYR A 95 15.15 4.70 2.71
N LEU A 96 13.92 4.22 2.45
CA LEU A 96 12.68 4.92 2.86
C LEU A 96 12.70 5.22 4.36
N TYR A 97 13.00 4.23 5.21
CA TYR A 97 13.06 4.44 6.66
C TYR A 97 14.14 5.44 7.09
N SER A 98 15.21 5.63 6.31
CA SER A 98 16.27 6.59 6.64
C SER A 98 15.95 8.04 6.26
N ILE A 99 14.98 8.27 5.37
CA ILE A 99 14.61 9.61 4.90
C ILE A 99 13.23 10.08 5.38
N VAL A 100 12.41 9.19 5.96
CA VAL A 100 11.11 9.56 6.52
C VAL A 100 11.30 10.43 7.76
N ASP A 101 10.70 11.61 7.71
CA ASP A 101 10.65 12.60 8.79
C ASP A 101 9.26 13.28 8.79
N GLU A 102 8.83 13.83 9.93
CA GLU A 102 7.54 14.54 10.05
C GLU A 102 7.44 15.78 9.14
N ASN A 103 8.57 16.44 8.87
CA ASN A 103 8.65 17.61 7.98
C ASN A 103 8.99 17.24 6.53
N TYR A 104 8.93 15.94 6.18
CA TYR A 104 9.28 15.47 4.85
C TYR A 104 8.41 16.12 3.76
N LYS A 105 9.09 16.72 2.78
CA LYS A 105 8.50 17.19 1.52
C LYS A 105 8.99 16.31 0.39
N LEU A 106 8.08 15.93 -0.49
CA LEU A 106 8.40 15.11 -1.65
C LEU A 106 9.26 15.92 -2.62
N ARG A 107 10.38 15.35 -3.08
CA ARG A 107 11.23 15.94 -4.12
C ARG A 107 11.42 14.94 -5.25
N SER A 108 11.79 15.45 -6.42
CA SER A 108 12.08 14.62 -7.60
C SER A 108 13.21 13.62 -7.31
N ILE A 109 14.24 14.04 -6.58
CA ILE A 109 15.36 13.17 -6.20
C ILE A 109 14.92 11.95 -5.40
N ASP A 110 13.87 12.05 -4.58
CA ASP A 110 13.39 10.92 -3.78
C ASP A 110 12.84 9.81 -4.70
N ILE A 111 12.07 10.19 -5.73
CA ILE A 111 11.53 9.27 -6.74
C ILE A 111 12.67 8.64 -7.56
N LEU A 112 13.63 9.46 -8.00
CA LEU A 112 14.77 8.99 -8.80
C LEU A 112 15.71 8.09 -8.00
N SER A 113 16.00 8.41 -6.73
CA SER A 113 16.85 7.61 -5.86
C SER A 113 16.20 6.26 -5.53
N ILE A 114 14.89 6.23 -5.26
CA ILE A 114 14.16 4.97 -5.06
C ILE A 114 14.22 4.12 -6.32
N HIS A 115 13.96 4.70 -7.49
CA HIS A 115 14.06 3.98 -8.75
C HIS A 115 15.48 3.45 -9.01
N GLY A 116 16.50 4.26 -8.69
CA GLY A 116 17.91 3.89 -8.79
C GLY A 116 18.24 2.66 -7.94
N LEU A 117 17.73 2.60 -6.70
CA LEU A 117 17.88 1.43 -5.84
C LEU A 117 17.15 0.22 -6.42
N VAL A 118 15.89 0.39 -6.84
CA VAL A 118 15.06 -0.70 -7.40
C VAL A 118 15.72 -1.36 -8.61
N MET A 119 16.34 -0.56 -9.50
CA MET A 119 16.91 -1.05 -10.77
C MET A 119 18.42 -1.32 -10.74
N ARG A 120 19.06 -1.19 -9.57
CA ARG A 120 20.51 -1.42 -9.40
C ARG A 120 20.90 -2.83 -9.85
N SER A 121 21.98 -2.99 -10.62
CA SER A 121 22.43 -4.31 -11.11
C SER A 121 21.38 -5.09 -11.94
N ILE A 122 20.35 -4.40 -12.44
CA ILE A 122 19.34 -4.92 -13.37
C ILE A 122 19.46 -4.17 -14.70
N GLU A 123 19.28 -2.84 -14.66
CA GLU A 123 19.37 -1.95 -15.83
C GLU A 123 20.05 -0.63 -15.40
N GLU A 124 21.36 -0.70 -15.16
CA GLU A 124 22.13 0.40 -14.56
C GLU A 124 22.14 1.69 -15.42
N ASP A 125 22.09 1.54 -16.75
CA ASP A 125 22.09 2.68 -17.68
C ASP A 125 20.87 3.60 -17.49
N PHE A 126 19.75 3.06 -17.01
CA PHE A 126 18.49 3.79 -16.82
C PHE A 126 18.06 3.91 -15.35
N ALA A 127 18.79 3.28 -14.43
CA ALA A 127 18.52 3.34 -13.00
C ALA A 127 18.52 4.81 -12.50
N GLY A 128 17.43 5.22 -11.88
CA GLY A 128 17.23 6.59 -11.40
C GLY A 128 17.15 7.68 -12.48
N ARG A 129 16.93 7.33 -13.75
CA ARG A 129 16.84 8.29 -14.86
C ARG A 129 15.48 8.25 -15.54
N ILE A 130 14.90 9.41 -15.79
CA ILE A 130 13.66 9.54 -16.56
C ILE A 130 13.89 9.00 -17.98
N ARG A 131 12.90 8.28 -18.52
CA ARG A 131 12.94 7.77 -19.89
C ARG A 131 13.03 8.91 -20.91
N ASN A 132 13.81 8.69 -21.95
CA ASN A 132 13.93 9.59 -23.10
C ASN A 132 13.17 9.05 -24.35
N GLY A 133 12.40 7.98 -24.18
CA GLY A 133 11.67 7.31 -25.26
C GLY A 133 10.22 6.97 -24.90
N GLY A 134 9.46 6.59 -25.92
CA GLY A 134 8.09 6.10 -25.75
C GLY A 134 8.05 4.74 -25.06
N VAL A 135 6.95 4.49 -24.34
CA VAL A 135 6.70 3.24 -23.61
C VAL A 135 5.24 2.82 -23.77
N ARG A 136 4.97 1.52 -23.61
CA ARG A 136 3.61 0.97 -23.60
C ARG A 136 3.44 0.08 -22.37
N ILE A 137 2.32 0.26 -21.67
CA ILE A 137 2.00 -0.54 -20.49
C ILE A 137 1.01 -1.63 -20.90
N SER A 138 1.42 -2.89 -20.77
CA SER A 138 0.54 -4.04 -21.04
C SER A 138 -0.67 -4.04 -20.11
N GLY A 139 -1.87 -4.07 -20.69
CA GLY A 139 -3.14 -4.12 -19.94
C GLY A 139 -3.65 -2.77 -19.41
N ALA A 140 -2.93 -1.66 -19.63
CA ALA A 140 -3.44 -0.32 -19.33
C ALA A 140 -4.41 0.15 -20.43
N ASN A 141 -5.44 0.89 -20.04
CA ASN A 141 -6.41 1.51 -20.96
C ASN A 141 -6.00 2.92 -21.43
N PHE A 142 -4.75 3.31 -21.23
CA PHE A 142 -4.22 4.62 -21.60
C PHE A 142 -2.81 4.49 -22.19
N MET A 143 -2.39 5.51 -22.94
CA MET A 143 -1.01 5.66 -23.39
C MET A 143 -0.30 6.66 -22.47
N PRO A 144 0.87 6.31 -21.91
CA PRO A 144 1.67 7.24 -21.11
C PRO A 144 2.02 8.52 -21.89
N PRO A 145 2.31 9.63 -21.19
CA PRO A 145 2.66 10.89 -21.84
C PRO A 145 3.94 10.78 -22.69
N ASN A 146 4.12 11.72 -23.61
CA ASN A 146 5.37 11.83 -24.37
C ASN A 146 6.57 11.99 -23.40
N ALA A 147 7.71 11.34 -23.71
CA ALA A 147 8.92 11.40 -22.88
C ALA A 147 9.35 12.84 -22.56
N ASN A 148 9.24 13.74 -23.55
CA ASN A 148 9.59 15.17 -23.41
C ASN A 148 8.71 15.93 -22.41
N LYS A 149 7.57 15.36 -22.00
CA LYS A 149 6.63 15.93 -21.03
C LYS A 149 6.70 15.28 -19.65
N VAL A 150 7.50 14.23 -19.49
CA VAL A 150 7.57 13.50 -18.22
C VAL A 150 8.12 14.38 -17.10
N SER A 151 9.16 15.19 -17.37
CA SER A 151 9.71 16.11 -16.36
C SER A 151 8.67 17.11 -15.90
N ASP A 152 8.00 17.80 -16.85
CA ASP A 152 6.93 18.77 -16.56
C ASP A 152 5.83 18.13 -15.67
N TYR A 153 5.37 16.92 -16.00
CA TYR A 153 4.35 16.24 -15.21
C TYR A 153 4.82 15.77 -13.84
N LEU A 154 6.09 15.41 -13.67
CA LEU A 154 6.65 15.09 -12.37
C LEU A 154 6.68 16.34 -11.48
N ASP A 155 7.11 17.48 -12.02
CA ASP A 155 7.14 18.74 -11.28
C ASP A 155 5.72 19.18 -10.89
N GLU A 156 4.74 19.09 -11.81
CA GLU A 156 3.33 19.33 -11.52
C GLU A 156 2.79 18.40 -10.42
N LEU A 157 3.14 17.12 -10.46
CA LEU A 157 2.72 16.15 -9.45
C LEU A 157 3.32 16.46 -8.08
N ILE A 158 4.62 16.74 -8.02
CA ILE A 158 5.31 17.07 -6.78
C ILE A 158 4.70 18.33 -6.15
N GLU A 159 4.46 19.37 -6.94
CA GLU A 159 3.84 20.60 -6.48
C GLU A 159 2.42 20.34 -5.96
N PHE A 160 1.60 19.57 -6.69
CA PHE A 160 0.26 19.18 -6.25
C PHE A 160 0.27 18.45 -4.91
N ILE A 161 1.22 17.54 -4.68
CA ILE A 161 1.33 16.78 -3.43
C ILE A 161 1.82 17.65 -2.27
N ASN A 162 2.75 18.55 -2.52
CA ASN A 162 3.31 19.41 -1.47
C ASN A 162 2.36 20.56 -1.07
N THR A 163 1.55 21.07 -2.01
CA THR A 163 0.57 22.13 -1.74
C THR A 163 -0.80 21.61 -1.34
N ASN A 164 -1.16 20.39 -1.76
CA ASN A 164 -2.45 19.75 -1.50
C ASN A 164 -3.65 20.70 -1.73
N PRO A 165 -3.82 21.25 -2.95
CA PRO A 165 -4.76 22.33 -3.21
C PRO A 165 -6.23 21.92 -3.04
N LEU A 166 -6.52 20.62 -2.99
CA LEU A 166 -7.87 20.06 -2.81
C LEU A 166 -8.19 19.69 -1.35
N GLY A 167 -7.27 19.95 -0.40
CA GLY A 167 -7.45 19.56 1.00
C GLY A 167 -7.72 18.06 1.15
N LEU A 168 -6.96 17.22 0.43
CA LEU A 168 -7.03 15.77 0.54
C LEU A 168 -6.52 15.32 1.91
N ASN A 169 -7.14 14.30 2.50
CA ASN A 169 -6.56 13.64 3.66
C ASN A 169 -5.31 12.83 3.25
N ASP A 170 -4.52 12.36 4.22
CA ASP A 170 -3.22 11.71 3.95
C ASP A 170 -3.35 10.46 3.06
N ILE A 171 -4.41 9.69 3.27
CA ILE A 171 -4.67 8.44 2.55
C ILE A 171 -5.08 8.75 1.11
N GLU A 172 -5.96 9.73 0.92
CA GLU A 172 -6.36 10.21 -0.40
C GLU A 172 -5.16 10.80 -1.17
N LEU A 173 -4.36 11.64 -0.52
CA LEU A 173 -3.20 12.29 -1.12
C LEU A 173 -2.18 11.24 -1.60
N ALA A 174 -1.87 10.24 -0.77
CA ALA A 174 -1.02 9.11 -1.16
C ALA A 174 -1.62 8.28 -2.31
N THR A 175 -2.94 8.09 -2.31
CA THR A 175 -3.68 7.36 -3.35
C THR A 175 -3.61 8.08 -4.71
N ILE A 176 -3.83 9.40 -4.71
CA ILE A 176 -3.71 10.24 -5.91
C ILE A 176 -2.27 10.23 -6.41
N TYR A 177 -1.29 10.46 -5.52
CA TYR A 177 0.13 10.39 -5.87
C TYR A 177 0.47 9.07 -6.57
N HIS A 178 0.07 7.95 -5.96
CA HIS A 178 0.32 6.63 -6.48
C HIS A 178 -0.23 6.48 -7.90
N HIS A 179 -1.52 6.81 -8.13
CA HIS A 179 -2.12 6.71 -9.45
C HIS A 179 -1.45 7.63 -10.47
N LYS A 180 -1.17 8.88 -10.12
CA LYS A 180 -0.58 9.85 -11.04
C LYS A 180 0.82 9.47 -11.45
N LEU A 181 1.65 8.97 -10.54
CA LEU A 181 2.98 8.52 -10.92
C LEU A 181 2.94 7.27 -11.81
N VAL A 182 1.98 6.35 -11.61
CA VAL A 182 1.71 5.24 -12.54
C VAL A 182 1.31 5.75 -13.93
N TRP A 183 0.48 6.79 -13.98
CA TRP A 183 0.02 7.39 -15.24
C TRP A 183 1.14 8.12 -15.99
N ILE A 184 1.99 8.87 -15.28
CA ILE A 184 3.17 9.54 -15.85
C ILE A 184 4.15 8.51 -16.42
N HIS A 185 4.31 7.39 -15.71
CA HIS A 185 5.18 6.28 -16.06
C HIS A 185 6.60 6.75 -16.43
N PRO A 186 7.33 7.36 -15.49
CA PRO A 186 8.54 8.12 -15.81
C PRO A 186 9.75 7.28 -16.25
N PHE A 187 9.74 5.97 -16.05
CA PHE A 187 10.88 5.08 -16.31
C PHE A 187 10.58 4.05 -17.41
N PHE A 188 11.62 3.41 -17.96
CA PHE A 188 11.46 2.30 -18.92
C PHE A 188 10.97 1.01 -18.26
N ASP A 189 11.45 0.70 -17.05
CA ASP A 189 10.96 -0.37 -16.17
C ASP A 189 10.98 0.13 -14.71
N GLY A 190 10.52 -0.68 -13.74
CA GLY A 190 10.62 -0.37 -12.31
C GLY A 190 9.54 0.57 -11.78
N ASN A 191 8.67 1.10 -12.65
CA ASN A 191 7.62 2.05 -12.30
C ASN A 191 6.72 1.55 -11.17
N GLY A 192 6.13 0.35 -11.31
CA GLY A 192 5.16 -0.16 -10.32
C GLY A 192 5.77 -0.32 -8.91
N ARG A 193 6.99 -0.86 -8.82
CA ARG A 193 7.74 -0.99 -7.56
C ARG A 193 8.08 0.37 -6.96
N THR A 194 8.59 1.29 -7.77
CA THR A 194 8.96 2.64 -7.35
C THR A 194 7.76 3.43 -6.81
N VAL A 195 6.61 3.34 -7.48
CA VAL A 195 5.38 4.02 -7.04
C VAL A 195 4.92 3.47 -5.68
N ARG A 196 4.84 2.14 -5.54
CA ARG A 196 4.42 1.51 -4.27
C ARG A 196 5.37 1.80 -3.11
N LEU A 197 6.67 1.95 -3.38
CA LEU A 197 7.64 2.40 -2.40
C LEU A 197 7.43 3.88 -2.07
N SER A 198 7.55 4.77 -3.05
CA SER A 198 7.51 6.21 -2.82
C SER A 198 6.18 6.72 -2.27
N MET A 199 5.03 6.07 -2.56
CA MET A 199 3.75 6.47 -1.95
C MET A 199 3.78 6.32 -0.43
N ASN A 200 4.53 5.32 0.06
CA ASN A 200 4.60 5.02 1.48
C ASN A 200 5.42 6.07 2.25
N LEU A 201 6.29 6.85 1.59
CA LEU A 201 6.88 8.04 2.22
C LEU A 201 5.81 9.04 2.68
N LEU A 202 4.75 9.21 1.87
CA LEU A 202 3.65 10.14 2.17
C LEU A 202 2.77 9.65 3.32
N LEU A 203 2.60 8.34 3.48
CA LEU A 203 1.88 7.75 4.61
C LEU A 203 2.75 7.77 5.87
N MET A 204 4.01 7.35 5.76
CA MET A 204 4.92 7.20 6.88
C MET A 204 5.30 8.53 7.52
N ARG A 205 5.45 9.62 6.75
CA ARG A 205 5.67 10.97 7.31
C ARG A 205 4.50 11.43 8.20
N CYS A 206 3.29 10.92 7.95
CA CYS A 206 2.10 11.24 8.72
C CYS A 206 1.85 10.25 9.87
N GLY A 207 2.82 9.38 10.18
CA GLY A 207 2.77 8.43 11.29
C GLY A 207 2.05 7.12 11.00
N PHE A 208 1.59 6.90 9.76
CA PHE A 208 1.02 5.62 9.34
C PHE A 208 2.11 4.56 9.08
N PRO A 209 1.84 3.27 9.29
CA PRO A 209 2.68 2.19 8.75
C PRO A 209 2.56 2.12 7.22
N PRO A 210 3.45 1.39 6.52
CA PRO A 210 3.33 1.26 5.07
C PRO A 210 2.03 0.52 4.68
N ALA A 211 1.33 1.01 3.66
CA ALA A 211 0.25 0.30 2.99
C ALA A 211 0.86 -0.68 1.97
N ILE A 212 0.68 -1.98 2.23
CA ILE A 212 1.24 -3.07 1.41
C ILE A 212 0.10 -3.75 0.63
N ILE A 213 0.07 -3.50 -0.68
CA ILE A 213 -0.88 -4.11 -1.62
C ILE A 213 -0.51 -5.58 -1.83
N LEU A 214 -1.46 -6.49 -1.60
CA LEU A 214 -1.24 -7.93 -1.71
C LEU A 214 -1.26 -8.41 -3.16
N LYS A 215 -0.39 -9.37 -3.51
CA LYS A 215 -0.38 -10.02 -4.84
C LYS A 215 -1.72 -10.67 -5.19
N ASN A 216 -2.45 -11.16 -4.19
CA ASN A 216 -3.76 -11.79 -4.38
C ASN A 216 -4.83 -10.79 -4.83
N ASP A 217 -4.58 -9.48 -4.68
CA ASP A 217 -5.48 -8.42 -5.12
C ASP A 217 -4.97 -7.74 -6.41
N ARG A 218 -3.95 -8.30 -7.08
CA ARG A 218 -3.38 -7.78 -8.35
C ARG A 218 -4.43 -7.43 -9.40
N LYS A 219 -5.43 -8.31 -9.62
CA LYS A 219 -6.51 -8.05 -10.58
C LYS A 219 -7.34 -6.82 -10.17
N LYS A 220 -7.77 -6.75 -8.91
CA LYS A 220 -8.54 -5.63 -8.36
C LYS A 220 -7.74 -4.32 -8.41
N TYR A 221 -6.45 -4.40 -8.14
CA TYR A 221 -5.53 -3.27 -8.17
C TYR A 221 -5.44 -2.66 -9.58
N TYR A 222 -5.22 -3.47 -10.63
CA TYR A 222 -5.22 -2.94 -12.00
C TYR A 222 -6.59 -2.45 -12.47
N GLU A 223 -7.68 -3.11 -12.07
CA GLU A 223 -9.04 -2.62 -12.33
C GLU A 223 -9.27 -1.25 -11.67
N ALA A 224 -8.83 -1.06 -10.43
CA ALA A 224 -8.94 0.20 -9.71
C ALA A 224 -8.12 1.31 -10.37
N LEU A 225 -6.89 1.02 -10.82
CA LEU A 225 -6.07 1.96 -11.60
C LEU A 225 -6.76 2.38 -12.90
N ASN A 226 -7.36 1.44 -13.62
CA ASN A 226 -8.07 1.72 -14.87
C ASN A 226 -9.31 2.58 -14.65
N GLN A 227 -9.99 2.46 -13.51
CA GLN A 227 -11.09 3.37 -13.13
C GLN A 227 -10.58 4.77 -12.75
N ALA A 228 -9.48 4.84 -12.02
CA ALA A 228 -8.85 6.09 -11.64
C ALA A 228 -8.33 6.90 -12.85
N ASN A 229 -8.00 6.24 -13.97
CA ASN A 229 -7.69 6.93 -15.24
C ASN A 229 -8.85 7.79 -15.75
N ASN A 230 -10.09 7.43 -15.40
CA ASN A 230 -11.29 8.19 -15.73
C ASN A 230 -11.73 9.13 -14.58
N GLY A 231 -10.88 9.32 -13.58
CA GLY A 231 -11.15 10.19 -12.43
C GLY A 231 -11.85 9.51 -11.25
N ASN A 232 -12.32 8.25 -11.38
CA ASN A 232 -12.98 7.52 -10.29
C ASN A 232 -11.96 6.77 -9.42
N TYR A 233 -11.66 7.29 -8.23
CA TYR A 233 -10.69 6.70 -7.29
C TYR A 233 -11.32 5.79 -6.24
N GLN A 234 -12.64 5.63 -6.20
CA GLN A 234 -13.34 4.92 -5.11
C GLN A 234 -12.74 3.54 -4.83
N LYS A 235 -12.53 2.73 -5.87
CA LYS A 235 -11.94 1.38 -5.72
C LYS A 235 -10.48 1.41 -5.30
N LEU A 236 -9.71 2.39 -5.78
CA LEU A 236 -8.30 2.49 -5.45
C LEU A 236 -8.14 2.94 -4.00
N THR A 237 -8.93 3.93 -3.56
CA THR A 237 -8.96 4.39 -2.17
C THR A 237 -9.39 3.27 -1.23
N LEU A 238 -10.43 2.49 -1.57
CA LEU A 238 -10.82 1.33 -0.77
C LEU A 238 -9.68 0.32 -0.61
N LEU A 239 -8.96 0.02 -1.69
CA LEU A 239 -7.82 -0.89 -1.66
C LEU A 239 -6.69 -0.34 -0.77
N MET A 240 -6.40 0.96 -0.85
CA MET A 240 -5.39 1.62 -0.01
C MET A 240 -5.79 1.61 1.47
N CYS A 241 -7.06 1.91 1.78
CA CYS A 241 -7.60 1.81 3.13
C CYS A 241 -7.46 0.39 3.68
N GLN A 242 -7.80 -0.65 2.91
CA GLN A 242 -7.66 -2.05 3.33
C GLN A 242 -6.21 -2.47 3.53
N ALA A 243 -5.30 -2.03 2.65
CA ALA A 243 -3.88 -2.31 2.77
C ALA A 243 -3.29 -1.66 4.04
N LEU A 244 -3.73 -0.44 4.35
CA LEU A 244 -3.30 0.31 5.53
C LEU A 244 -3.92 -0.20 6.82
N GLU A 245 -5.21 -0.56 6.81
CA GLU A 245 -5.90 -1.17 7.95
C GLU A 245 -5.19 -2.44 8.39
N ARG A 246 -4.81 -3.29 7.43
CA ARG A 246 -4.07 -4.52 7.70
C ARG A 246 -2.75 -4.26 8.43
N THR A 247 -1.94 -3.32 7.95
CA THR A 247 -0.64 -3.07 8.57
C THR A 247 -0.78 -2.37 9.92
N LEU A 248 -1.74 -1.45 10.09
CA LEU A 248 -2.11 -0.91 11.40
C LEU A 248 -2.49 -2.01 12.40
N ASN A 249 -3.33 -2.96 11.98
CA ASN A 249 -3.78 -4.06 12.82
C ASN A 249 -2.63 -4.99 13.22
N ILE A 250 -1.65 -5.24 12.33
CA ILE A 250 -0.43 -5.99 12.66
C ILE A 250 0.37 -5.26 13.75
N TYR A 251 0.57 -3.96 13.60
CA TYR A 251 1.29 -3.16 14.61
C TYR A 251 0.56 -3.15 15.95
N LEU A 252 -0.74 -2.84 15.96
CA LEU A 252 -1.57 -2.78 17.17
C LEU A 252 -1.69 -4.16 17.84
N GLY A 253 -1.87 -5.22 17.06
CA GLY A 253 -1.94 -6.60 17.51
C GLY A 253 -0.68 -7.07 18.24
N ALA A 254 0.49 -6.57 17.82
CA ALA A 254 1.78 -6.92 18.41
C ALA A 254 2.15 -6.09 19.65
N MET A 255 1.31 -5.13 20.07
CA MET A 255 1.59 -4.31 21.24
C MET A 255 1.35 -5.07 22.57
N PRO A 256 2.13 -4.78 23.63
CA PRO A 256 1.85 -5.33 24.95
C PRO A 256 0.45 -4.97 25.45
N GLY A 257 -0.33 -5.96 25.89
CA GLY A 257 -1.70 -5.76 26.37
C GLY A 257 -2.73 -5.52 25.27
N SER A 258 -2.40 -5.80 24.01
CA SER A 258 -3.35 -5.79 22.90
C SER A 258 -4.50 -6.76 23.17
N ASN A 259 -5.74 -6.24 23.08
CA ASN A 259 -6.98 -7.02 23.13
C ASN A 259 -7.53 -7.31 21.73
N TYR A 260 -6.73 -7.09 20.67
CA TYR A 260 -7.15 -7.34 19.30
C TYR A 260 -7.20 -8.85 19.02
N ASP A 261 -8.34 -9.48 19.32
CA ASP A 261 -8.62 -10.88 19.02
C ASP A 261 -9.24 -11.05 17.62
N TYR A 262 -8.40 -10.86 16.60
CA TYR A 262 -8.81 -11.08 15.22
C TYR A 262 -8.97 -12.58 14.95
N GLN A 263 -10.18 -12.98 14.58
CA GLN A 263 -10.50 -14.33 14.17
C GLN A 263 -11.02 -14.35 12.75
N SER A 264 -10.92 -15.50 12.07
CA SER A 264 -11.52 -15.65 10.75
C SER A 264 -13.02 -15.38 10.84
N ILE A 265 -13.61 -14.72 9.84
CA ILE A 265 -15.06 -14.46 9.83
C ILE A 265 -15.83 -15.77 9.98
N GLN A 266 -15.34 -16.87 9.39
CA GLN A 266 -15.95 -18.18 9.51
C GLN A 266 -16.03 -18.66 10.96
N ASN A 267 -14.98 -18.45 11.75
CA ASN A 267 -14.98 -18.86 13.16
C ASN A 267 -16.00 -18.06 13.97
N ILE A 268 -16.02 -16.73 13.79
CA ILE A 268 -16.91 -15.84 14.56
C ILE A 268 -18.38 -16.16 14.26
N VAL A 269 -18.76 -16.23 12.98
CA VAL A 269 -20.16 -16.45 12.59
C VAL A 269 -20.65 -17.88 12.83
N SER A 270 -19.77 -18.82 13.18
CA SER A 270 -20.17 -20.17 13.59
C SER A 270 -20.68 -20.20 15.04
N GLU A 271 -20.48 -19.11 15.82
CA GLU A 271 -21.03 -18.99 17.17
C GLU A 271 -22.57 -18.83 17.13
N PRO A 272 -23.32 -19.53 18.02
CA PRO A 272 -24.79 -19.56 18.00
C PRO A 272 -25.47 -18.18 18.04
N ASP A 273 -24.82 -17.19 18.67
CA ASP A 273 -25.39 -15.87 18.95
C ASP A 273 -25.03 -14.81 17.90
N THR A 274 -24.43 -15.18 16.76
CA THR A 274 -24.05 -14.20 15.73
C THR A 274 -25.24 -13.88 14.81
N PRO A 275 -25.71 -12.62 14.74
CA PRO A 275 -26.99 -12.28 14.10
C PRO A 275 -26.96 -12.21 12.58
N TYR A 276 -25.81 -12.44 11.95
CA TYR A 276 -25.66 -12.41 10.49
C TYR A 276 -24.81 -13.57 10.00
N GLY A 277 -25.20 -14.12 8.83
CA GLY A 277 -24.44 -15.16 8.16
C GLY A 277 -23.09 -14.68 7.62
N GLN A 278 -22.20 -15.65 7.36
CA GLN A 278 -20.84 -15.44 6.87
C GLN A 278 -20.75 -14.52 5.64
N GLU A 279 -21.67 -14.65 4.69
CA GLU A 279 -21.67 -13.87 3.45
C GLU A 279 -21.86 -12.37 3.69
N TYR A 280 -22.76 -12.02 4.61
CA TYR A 280 -23.04 -10.62 4.95
C TYR A 280 -21.85 -9.98 5.66
N VAL A 281 -21.28 -10.63 6.67
CA VAL A 281 -20.08 -10.12 7.37
C VAL A 281 -18.90 -10.02 6.40
N SER A 282 -18.74 -10.99 5.50
CA SER A 282 -17.72 -10.94 4.44
C SER A 282 -17.95 -9.80 3.45
N LEU A 283 -19.19 -9.41 3.17
CA LEU A 283 -19.49 -8.23 2.36
C LEU A 283 -19.08 -6.94 3.09
N LEU A 284 -19.39 -6.82 4.38
CA LEU A 284 -18.99 -5.66 5.19
C LEU A 284 -17.48 -5.48 5.23
N ALA A 285 -16.73 -6.57 5.46
CA ALA A 285 -15.27 -6.56 5.43
C ALA A 285 -14.73 -6.13 4.04
N ARG A 286 -15.23 -6.74 2.96
CA ARG A 286 -14.81 -6.42 1.58
C ARG A 286 -15.11 -4.98 1.16
N THR A 287 -16.14 -4.36 1.74
CA THR A 287 -16.55 -2.98 1.46
C THR A 287 -16.00 -1.97 2.46
N GLY A 288 -15.15 -2.40 3.40
CA GLY A 288 -14.49 -1.52 4.39
C GLY A 288 -15.41 -1.00 5.50
N LYS A 289 -16.64 -1.52 5.60
CA LYS A 289 -17.67 -1.04 6.54
C LYS A 289 -17.43 -1.47 7.98
N ILE A 290 -16.58 -2.47 8.21
CA ILE A 290 -16.12 -2.92 9.53
C ILE A 290 -14.60 -3.00 9.55
N ASP A 291 -14.03 -2.98 10.76
CA ASP A 291 -12.61 -3.28 10.98
C ASP A 291 -12.34 -4.74 10.60
N ALA A 292 -11.64 -4.93 9.50
CA ALA A 292 -11.30 -6.24 9.00
C ALA A 292 -10.06 -6.16 8.13
N TYR A 293 -9.28 -7.23 8.13
CA TYR A 293 -8.16 -7.37 7.21
C TYR A 293 -8.16 -8.74 6.55
N LYS A 294 -7.40 -8.84 5.46
CA LYS A 294 -7.28 -10.05 4.68
C LYS A 294 -5.92 -10.67 4.90
N GLU A 295 -5.90 -11.97 5.18
CA GLU A 295 -4.70 -12.79 5.27
C GLU A 295 -4.84 -13.98 4.32
N GLY A 296 -3.94 -14.06 3.33
CA GLY A 296 -4.06 -15.00 2.22
C GLY A 296 -5.35 -14.81 1.43
N ARG A 297 -6.32 -15.71 1.61
CA ARG A 297 -7.66 -15.67 0.97
C ARG A 297 -8.80 -15.39 1.96
N ASN A 298 -8.50 -15.40 3.26
CA ASN A 298 -9.50 -15.33 4.32
C ASN A 298 -9.58 -13.91 4.87
N TRP A 299 -10.77 -13.52 5.30
CA TRP A 299 -11.01 -12.26 6.00
C TRP A 299 -11.08 -12.53 7.50
N TYR A 300 -10.46 -11.63 8.26
CA TYR A 300 -10.39 -11.64 9.71
C TYR A 300 -11.00 -10.35 10.23
N THR A 301 -11.72 -10.43 11.34
CA THR A 301 -12.36 -9.30 12.03
C THR A 301 -12.44 -9.62 13.53
N THR A 302 -12.99 -8.72 14.33
CA THR A 302 -13.26 -8.96 15.75
C THR A 302 -14.77 -9.02 15.98
N LYS A 303 -15.21 -9.72 17.03
CA LYS A 303 -16.62 -9.74 17.43
C LYS A 303 -17.14 -8.33 17.72
N GLU A 304 -16.32 -7.54 18.43
CA GLU A 304 -16.56 -6.13 18.73
C GLU A 304 -16.80 -5.28 17.47
N ALA A 305 -16.03 -5.50 16.39
CA ALA A 305 -16.20 -4.76 15.14
C ALA A 305 -17.58 -5.02 14.50
N ILE A 306 -18.06 -6.26 14.56
CA ILE A 306 -19.40 -6.62 14.07
C ILE A 306 -20.46 -5.97 14.97
N GLU A 307 -20.33 -6.08 16.30
CA GLU A 307 -21.27 -5.50 17.27
C GLU A 307 -21.37 -3.97 17.15
N ASN A 308 -20.25 -3.27 17.00
CA ASN A 308 -20.18 -1.82 16.82
C ASN A 308 -20.91 -1.38 15.53
N TYR A 309 -20.76 -2.13 14.44
CA TYR A 309 -21.50 -1.88 13.21
C TYR A 309 -23.02 -2.08 13.39
N MET A 310 -23.43 -3.06 14.19
CA MET A 310 -24.84 -3.26 14.51
C MET A 310 -25.42 -2.11 15.32
N ALA A 311 -24.71 -1.66 16.35
CA ALA A 311 -25.14 -0.59 17.23
C ALA A 311 -25.35 0.72 16.45
N THR A 312 -24.41 1.06 15.57
CA THR A 312 -24.50 2.25 14.71
C THR A 312 -25.66 2.16 13.71
N ARG A 313 -25.96 0.98 13.17
CA ARG A 313 -27.10 0.79 12.25
C ARG A 313 -28.45 0.86 12.97
N LYS A 314 -28.56 0.33 14.19
CA LYS A 314 -29.79 0.44 15.02
C LYS A 314 -30.13 1.88 15.37
N ARG A 315 -29.13 2.75 15.58
CA ARG A 315 -29.33 4.19 15.85
C ARG A 315 -29.80 5.00 14.64
N LYS A 316 -29.68 4.47 13.42
CA LYS A 316 -30.09 5.13 12.16
C LYS A 316 -31.47 4.67 11.65
N ARG A 317 -32.11 3.69 12.32
CA ARG A 317 -33.49 3.25 12.05
C ARG A 317 -34.43 3.87 13.06
#